data_AF-A0A1J8PXZ4-F1
#
_entry.id   AF-A0A1J8PXZ4-F1
#
_cell.length_a   1.000
_cell.length_b   1.000
_cell.length_c   1.000
_cell.angle_alpha   90.00
_cell.angle_beta   90.00
_cell.angle_gamma   90.00
#
_symmetry.space_group_name_H-M   'P 1'
#
loop_
_entity.id
_entity.type
_entity.pdbx_description
1 polymer ?
#
loop_
_entity_poly.entity_id
_entity_poly.type
_entity_poly.pdbx_seq_one_letter_code
_entity_poly.pdbx_strand_id
1 'polypeptide(L)'
;MTSWILPGRENAPAMRYKAMLQRSFAFSRTVNPRNLEFHWYPLWHQTLSDLVADVPNLIVAPQYPVWFVPQDDEEHEDGSNDQQDNKDDDEDDEDNNNKDDDDDDDDDDDEGANDDEEDDEDEDDDVGELAEVSFALTVPEKDAKGVLVDFAIINVSGQPHEGEESRYGGWRITGANIGLLVEVKRFVRRNLEGEELDDALAARISEAHDDVVKQAAYIFLHDPNKDSVLAIAAAGLWWCTTKINRDDVKAMMHRFAEKDPTYQDDDDDEIGFVELEWSSLLRLDVAGSSDRLRTIYNNLKEIGVMEIPMDV
;
A
#
# COMPACT_ATOMS: atom_id res chain seq x y z
N MET A 1 -8.10 -35.67 -0.74
CA MET A 1 -7.13 -34.82 -0.02
C MET A 1 -7.93 -33.69 0.61
N THR A 2 -7.76 -33.43 1.90
CA THR A 2 -8.40 -32.30 2.58
C THR A 2 -7.79 -31.00 2.04
N SER A 3 -8.61 -30.08 1.54
CA SER A 3 -8.15 -28.76 1.09
C SER A 3 -7.58 -28.00 2.28
N TRP A 4 -6.39 -27.39 2.14
CA TRP A 4 -5.84 -26.53 3.18
C TRP A 4 -6.77 -25.36 3.49
N ILE A 5 -6.88 -25.03 4.78
CA ILE A 5 -7.70 -23.95 5.32
C ILE A 5 -6.74 -22.96 5.96
N LEU A 6 -6.96 -21.65 5.72
CA LEU A 6 -6.18 -20.59 6.34
C LEU A 6 -6.24 -20.70 7.88
N PRO A 7 -5.13 -20.47 8.62
CA PRO A 7 -5.09 -20.62 10.07
C PRO A 7 -6.24 -19.90 10.81
N GLY A 8 -6.53 -18.65 10.45
CA GLY A 8 -7.63 -17.88 11.05
C GLY A 8 -9.04 -18.46 10.78
N ARG A 9 -9.19 -19.26 9.72
CA ARG A 9 -10.47 -19.90 9.34
C ARG A 9 -10.65 -21.29 9.94
N GLU A 10 -9.60 -21.93 10.44
CA GLU A 10 -9.68 -23.27 11.05
C GLU A 10 -10.53 -23.23 12.33
N ASN A 11 -10.32 -22.22 13.17
CA ASN A 11 -10.97 -22.07 14.47
C ASN A 11 -12.25 -21.21 14.44
N ALA A 12 -12.57 -20.59 13.30
CA ALA A 12 -13.68 -19.65 13.19
C ALA A 12 -14.53 -19.91 11.92
N PRO A 13 -15.40 -20.93 11.93
CA PRO A 13 -16.21 -21.29 10.75
C PRO A 13 -17.13 -20.15 10.27
N ALA A 14 -17.52 -19.24 11.16
CA ALA A 14 -18.27 -18.03 10.81
C ALA A 14 -17.53 -17.12 9.80
N MET A 15 -16.19 -17.18 9.77
CA MET A 15 -15.36 -16.39 8.86
C MET A 15 -15.55 -16.76 7.40
N ARG A 16 -15.97 -18.00 7.11
CA ARG A 16 -16.34 -18.41 5.74
C ARG A 16 -17.53 -17.62 5.21
N TYR A 17 -18.55 -17.39 6.06
CA TYR A 17 -19.69 -16.56 5.70
C TYR A 17 -19.28 -15.10 5.51
N LYS A 18 -18.35 -14.60 6.33
CA LYS A 18 -17.82 -13.24 6.20
C LYS A 18 -17.11 -13.02 4.86
N ALA A 19 -16.25 -13.95 4.44
CA ALA A 19 -15.59 -13.87 3.13
C ALA A 19 -16.59 -13.87 1.96
N MET A 20 -17.64 -14.70 2.04
CA MET A 20 -18.73 -14.68 1.05
C MET A 20 -19.44 -13.32 0.99
N LEU A 21 -19.76 -12.74 2.14
CA LEU A 21 -20.41 -11.42 2.22
C LEU A 21 -19.51 -10.30 1.68
N GLN A 22 -18.21 -10.30 2.01
CA GLN A 22 -17.24 -9.33 1.50
C GLN A 22 -17.11 -9.40 -0.02
N ARG A 23 -17.08 -10.62 -0.58
CA ARG A 23 -17.10 -10.81 -2.04
C ARG A 23 -18.40 -10.29 -2.66
N SER A 24 -19.55 -10.60 -2.07
CA SER A 24 -20.85 -10.11 -2.53
C SER A 24 -20.95 -8.58 -2.46
N PHE A 25 -20.39 -7.97 -1.41
CA PHE A 25 -20.28 -6.53 -1.26
C PHE A 25 -19.48 -5.91 -2.42
N ALA A 26 -18.29 -6.46 -2.74
CA ALA A 26 -17.45 -5.98 -3.83
C ALA A 26 -18.12 -6.06 -5.22
N PHE A 27 -18.91 -7.12 -5.46
CA PHE A 27 -19.65 -7.29 -6.72
C PHE A 27 -20.99 -6.58 -6.78
N SER A 28 -21.53 -6.10 -5.66
CA SER A 28 -22.86 -5.52 -5.61
C SER A 28 -22.99 -4.36 -6.59
N ARG A 29 -23.97 -4.42 -7.50
CA ARG A 29 -24.28 -3.30 -8.41
C ARG A 29 -24.96 -2.14 -7.68
N THR A 30 -25.55 -2.40 -6.51
CA THR A 30 -26.19 -1.39 -5.69
C THR A 30 -25.16 -0.62 -4.86
N VAL A 31 -24.20 -1.35 -4.25
CA VAL A 31 -23.23 -0.74 -3.33
C VAL A 31 -21.95 -0.33 -4.04
N ASN A 32 -21.52 -1.09 -5.06
CA ASN A 32 -20.35 -0.80 -5.86
C ASN A 32 -20.72 -0.65 -7.37
N PRO A 33 -21.60 0.28 -7.76
CA PRO A 33 -22.06 0.40 -9.15
C PRO A 33 -20.89 0.59 -10.13
N ARG A 34 -19.89 1.37 -9.73
CA ARG A 34 -18.71 1.74 -10.52
C ARG A 34 -17.56 0.71 -10.50
N ASN A 35 -17.71 -0.38 -9.74
CA ASN A 35 -16.68 -1.39 -9.59
C ASN A 35 -15.33 -0.80 -9.12
N LEU A 36 -15.40 0.01 -8.07
CA LEU A 36 -14.26 0.68 -7.44
C LEU A 36 -13.40 -0.34 -6.69
N GLU A 37 -12.12 -0.02 -6.61
CA GLU A 37 -11.05 -0.85 -6.07
C GLU A 37 -11.19 -1.10 -4.57
N PHE A 38 -11.39 -0.05 -3.78
CA PHE A 38 -11.45 -0.13 -2.32
C PHE A 38 -12.55 -1.06 -1.78
N HIS A 39 -13.58 -1.39 -2.58
CA HIS A 39 -14.59 -2.37 -2.18
C HIS A 39 -14.04 -3.81 -2.11
N TRP A 40 -12.88 -4.06 -2.71
CA TRP A 40 -12.18 -5.33 -2.66
C TRP A 40 -11.28 -5.45 -1.42
N TYR A 41 -10.92 -4.33 -0.79
CA TYR A 41 -10.03 -4.31 0.37
C TYR A 41 -10.54 -5.13 1.56
N PRO A 42 -11.85 -5.11 1.94
CA PRO A 42 -12.32 -5.94 3.04
C PRO A 42 -12.06 -7.44 2.85
N LEU A 43 -12.19 -7.95 1.61
CA LEU A 43 -11.93 -9.35 1.28
C LEU A 43 -10.43 -9.68 1.38
N TRP A 44 -9.58 -8.81 0.82
CA TRP A 44 -8.13 -8.99 0.86
C TRP A 44 -7.57 -8.85 2.26
N HIS A 45 -7.95 -7.81 2.99
CA HIS A 45 -7.58 -7.62 4.39
C HIS A 45 -7.92 -8.86 5.22
N GLN A 46 -9.17 -9.34 5.13
CA GLN A 46 -9.57 -10.54 5.87
C GLN A 46 -8.77 -11.78 5.46
N THR A 47 -8.50 -11.95 4.16
CA THR A 47 -7.72 -13.09 3.65
C THR A 47 -6.28 -13.06 4.17
N LEU A 48 -5.64 -11.89 4.19
CA LEU A 48 -4.29 -11.70 4.70
C LEU A 48 -4.24 -11.84 6.23
N SER A 49 -5.23 -11.30 6.95
CA SER A 49 -5.32 -11.49 8.40
C SER A 49 -5.52 -12.96 8.76
N ASP A 50 -6.39 -13.68 8.03
CA ASP A 50 -6.60 -15.12 8.22
C ASP A 50 -5.33 -15.91 7.90
N LEU A 51 -4.52 -15.45 6.95
CA LEU A 51 -3.28 -16.09 6.52
C LEU A 51 -2.24 -16.14 7.63
N VAL A 52 -2.10 -15.06 8.40
CA VAL A 52 -1.04 -14.92 9.43
C VAL A 52 -1.57 -14.92 10.87
N ALA A 53 -2.84 -15.27 11.08
CA ALA A 53 -3.52 -15.17 12.37
C ALA A 53 -2.83 -15.93 13.52
N ASP A 54 -2.08 -16.98 13.23
CA ASP A 54 -1.36 -17.81 14.19
C ASP A 54 0.14 -17.45 14.32
N VAL A 55 0.61 -16.41 13.61
CA VAL A 55 2.00 -15.96 13.64
C VAL A 55 2.07 -14.59 14.32
N PRO A 56 2.44 -14.52 15.61
CA PRO A 56 2.26 -13.32 16.44
C PRO A 56 3.10 -12.11 16.02
N ASN A 57 4.18 -12.34 15.26
CA ASN A 57 5.09 -11.30 14.81
C ASN A 57 4.82 -10.81 13.38
N LEU A 58 3.73 -11.25 12.75
CA LEU A 58 3.32 -10.79 11.44
C LEU A 58 2.10 -9.89 11.56
N ILE A 59 2.21 -8.68 11.02
CA ILE A 59 1.16 -7.65 11.07
C ILE A 59 0.73 -7.33 9.64
N VAL A 60 -0.59 -7.34 9.40
CA VAL A 60 -1.16 -6.87 8.13
C VAL A 60 -1.39 -5.37 8.23
N ALA A 61 -0.71 -4.59 7.40
CA ALA A 61 -0.81 -3.14 7.34
C ALA A 61 -1.47 -2.70 6.02
N PRO A 62 -2.72 -2.18 6.04
CA PRO A 62 -3.34 -1.59 4.85
C PRO A 62 -2.73 -0.23 4.52
N GLN A 63 -2.69 0.13 3.24
CA GLN A 63 -2.20 1.44 2.74
C GLN A 63 -0.83 1.80 3.32
N TYR A 64 0.10 0.86 3.28
CA TYR A 64 1.38 1.01 3.95
C TYR A 64 2.32 1.89 3.10
N PRO A 65 2.92 2.95 3.66
CA PRO A 65 3.86 3.78 2.93
C PRO A 65 5.19 3.05 2.75
N VAL A 66 5.57 2.88 1.49
CA VAL A 66 6.86 2.35 1.06
C VAL A 66 7.65 3.52 0.47
N TRP A 67 7.87 4.55 1.28
CA TRP A 67 8.48 5.79 0.81
C TRP A 67 9.93 5.91 1.27
N PHE A 68 10.73 6.51 0.40
CA PHE A 68 12.07 7.00 0.69
C PHE A 68 12.01 8.52 0.54
N VAL A 69 12.23 9.26 1.63
CA VAL A 69 12.52 10.70 1.56
C VAL A 69 14.02 10.77 1.33
N PRO A 70 14.51 11.23 0.16
CA PRO A 70 15.89 11.68 0.07
C PRO A 70 16.04 12.74 1.16
N GLN A 71 16.94 12.51 2.13
CA GLN A 71 17.32 13.60 3.00
C GLN A 71 18.05 14.59 2.09
N ASP A 72 17.32 15.58 1.58
CA ASP A 72 17.93 16.84 1.21
C ASP A 72 18.48 17.38 2.53
N ASP A 73 19.71 17.00 2.83
CA ASP A 73 20.59 17.80 3.65
C ASP A 73 20.78 19.10 2.85
N GLU A 74 19.75 19.95 2.86
CA GLU A 74 19.93 21.37 2.74
C GLU A 74 20.88 21.72 3.89
N GLU A 75 22.18 21.61 3.61
CA GLU A 75 23.15 22.52 4.16
C GLU A 75 22.55 23.90 3.91
N HIS A 76 21.80 24.40 4.90
CA HIS A 76 21.47 25.80 5.01
C HIS A 76 22.82 26.52 4.90
N GLU A 77 23.16 26.94 3.68
CA GLU A 77 24.06 28.03 3.43
C GLU A 77 23.38 29.26 4.06
N ASP A 78 23.54 29.38 5.38
CA ASP A 78 23.56 30.64 6.10
C ASP A 78 24.70 31.46 5.49
N GLY A 79 24.41 32.06 4.32
CA GLY A 79 25.44 32.27 3.31
C GLY A 79 25.20 33.44 2.37
N SER A 80 24.69 34.55 2.90
CA SER A 80 24.89 35.92 2.38
C SER A 80 24.12 36.39 1.14
N ASN A 81 23.33 37.45 1.36
CA ASN A 81 23.20 38.64 0.52
C ASN A 81 23.97 38.62 -0.81
N ASP A 82 23.26 38.71 -1.92
CA ASP A 82 23.43 39.90 -2.78
C ASP A 82 22.19 40.17 -3.62
N GLN A 83 21.66 41.38 -3.42
CA GLN A 83 20.71 42.05 -4.29
C GLN A 83 21.34 42.22 -5.67
N GLN A 84 20.67 41.75 -6.72
CA GLN A 84 20.88 42.35 -8.03
C GLN A 84 19.56 42.50 -8.79
N ASP A 85 19.04 43.72 -8.69
CA ASP A 85 18.04 44.30 -9.58
C ASP A 85 18.51 44.24 -11.03
N ASN A 86 17.70 43.63 -11.91
CA ASN A 86 17.63 43.91 -13.36
C ASN A 86 16.17 43.63 -13.77
N LYS A 87 15.31 44.65 -13.83
CA LYS A 87 15.03 45.52 -14.99
C LYS A 87 14.70 44.78 -16.29
N ASP A 88 13.38 44.76 -16.54
CA ASP A 88 12.65 45.33 -17.68
C ASP A 88 12.96 44.90 -19.13
N ASP A 89 11.88 44.90 -19.91
CA ASP A 89 11.74 44.91 -21.39
C ASP A 89 11.72 43.49 -22.05
N ASP A 90 10.79 43.08 -22.93
CA ASP A 90 9.72 43.76 -23.65
C ASP A 90 8.81 42.70 -24.36
N GLU A 91 7.54 43.10 -24.59
CA GLU A 91 6.69 42.94 -25.80
C GLU A 91 6.49 41.54 -26.43
N ASP A 92 5.27 41.00 -26.38
CA ASP A 92 4.22 41.02 -27.42
C ASP A 92 4.34 39.85 -28.41
N ASP A 93 3.35 38.96 -28.42
CA ASP A 93 2.85 38.40 -29.68
C ASP A 93 1.41 37.90 -29.56
N GLU A 94 0.66 38.31 -30.56
CA GLU A 94 -0.79 38.34 -30.68
C GLU A 94 -1.43 36.98 -31.05
N ASP A 95 -2.72 36.88 -30.72
CA ASP A 95 -3.81 36.26 -31.48
C ASP A 95 -3.59 34.90 -32.17
N ASN A 96 -4.39 33.90 -31.74
CA ASN A 96 -5.19 33.21 -32.75
C ASN A 96 -6.54 32.69 -32.23
N ASN A 97 -7.58 33.22 -32.88
CA ASN A 97 -8.98 32.83 -32.86
C ASN A 97 -9.22 31.39 -33.37
N ASN A 98 -10.11 30.65 -32.70
CA ASN A 98 -11.32 30.03 -33.28
C ASN A 98 -12.01 29.16 -32.21
N LYS A 99 -13.25 29.51 -31.83
CA LYS A 99 -14.53 28.98 -32.34
C LYS A 99 -14.86 27.60 -31.79
N ASP A 100 -15.82 27.50 -30.88
CA ASP A 100 -17.29 27.57 -31.04
C ASP A 100 -17.85 26.14 -31.06
N ASP A 101 -19.08 26.03 -30.57
CA ASP A 101 -20.02 24.90 -30.57
C ASP A 101 -19.99 24.08 -29.26
N ASP A 102 -20.87 24.32 -28.30
CA ASP A 102 -22.36 24.17 -28.26
C ASP A 102 -22.64 22.96 -27.34
N ASP A 103 -23.21 23.21 -26.16
CA ASP A 103 -24.62 22.98 -25.80
C ASP A 103 -24.89 21.54 -25.38
N ASP A 104 -25.27 21.36 -24.10
CA ASP A 104 -26.54 20.72 -23.71
C ASP A 104 -26.57 20.52 -22.18
N ASP A 105 -27.35 21.40 -21.54
CA ASP A 105 -28.42 21.16 -20.56
C ASP A 105 -28.50 19.80 -19.83
N ASP A 106 -28.61 19.87 -18.50
CA ASP A 106 -29.69 19.31 -17.67
C ASP A 106 -29.22 19.32 -16.20
N ASP A 107 -29.67 20.31 -15.40
CA ASP A 107 -30.84 20.21 -14.52
C ASP A 107 -30.81 18.98 -13.60
N ASP A 108 -30.53 19.18 -12.31
CA ASP A 108 -31.57 19.05 -11.29
C ASP A 108 -31.06 19.36 -9.88
N ASP A 109 -31.86 20.23 -9.24
CA ASP A 109 -31.85 20.65 -7.86
C ASP A 109 -31.96 19.48 -6.86
N ASP A 110 -31.23 19.54 -5.74
CA ASP A 110 -31.79 19.12 -4.45
C ASP A 110 -31.10 19.84 -3.28
N GLU A 111 -31.62 21.04 -2.97
CA GLU A 111 -31.36 21.75 -1.72
C GLU A 111 -32.14 21.10 -0.58
N GLY A 112 -31.47 20.19 0.15
CA GLY A 112 -31.96 19.65 1.42
C GLY A 112 -31.27 20.29 2.62
N ALA A 113 -31.67 21.52 2.96
CA ALA A 113 -31.31 22.16 4.22
C ALA A 113 -32.07 21.51 5.39
N ASN A 114 -31.33 20.95 6.35
CA ASN A 114 -31.82 20.72 7.72
C ASN A 114 -30.85 21.41 8.67
N ASP A 115 -31.26 22.59 9.13
CA ASP A 115 -30.89 23.16 10.41
C ASP A 115 -31.41 22.23 11.51
N ASP A 116 -30.51 21.64 12.30
CA ASP A 116 -30.82 21.21 13.65
C ASP A 116 -29.81 21.92 14.58
N GLU A 117 -30.29 23.04 15.12
CA GLU A 117 -29.73 23.69 16.30
C GLU A 117 -30.03 22.82 17.52
N GLU A 118 -29.01 22.23 18.15
CA GLU A 118 -29.07 21.87 19.56
C GLU A 118 -27.91 22.55 20.29
N ASP A 119 -28.29 23.57 21.06
CA ASP A 119 -27.62 24.05 22.27
C ASP A 119 -27.29 22.86 23.18
N ASP A 120 -26.06 22.77 23.68
CA ASP A 120 -25.80 22.22 25.01
C ASP A 120 -24.53 22.82 25.63
N GLU A 121 -24.83 23.71 26.56
CA GLU A 121 -24.15 24.25 27.74
C GLU A 121 -22.80 23.65 28.18
N ASP A 122 -21.81 24.55 28.26
CA ASP A 122 -20.84 24.76 29.35
C ASP A 122 -20.58 23.63 30.37
N GLU A 123 -19.43 22.94 30.22
CA GLU A 123 -18.71 22.39 31.37
C GLU A 123 -17.25 22.88 31.37
N ASP A 124 -16.98 23.79 32.32
CA ASP A 124 -15.67 24.25 32.76
C ASP A 124 -14.86 23.07 33.34
N ASP A 125 -13.97 22.48 32.53
CA ASP A 125 -12.94 21.56 33.02
C ASP A 125 -11.53 22.17 32.92
N ASP A 126 -11.11 22.69 34.07
CA ASP A 126 -9.77 22.66 34.67
C ASP A 126 -8.59 22.46 33.70
N VAL A 127 -7.99 23.59 33.28
CA VAL A 127 -6.78 23.65 32.47
C VAL A 127 -5.57 23.26 33.32
N GLY A 128 -5.39 21.94 33.48
CA GLY A 128 -4.17 21.32 33.96
C GLY A 128 -3.06 21.47 32.92
N GLU A 129 -2.04 22.24 33.29
CA GLU A 129 -0.67 22.30 32.76
C GLU A 129 -0.38 21.32 31.60
N LEU A 130 -0.63 21.80 30.38
CA LEU A 130 -0.32 21.09 29.13
C LEU A 130 1.19 20.83 29.11
N ALA A 131 1.57 19.58 29.38
CA ALA A 131 2.85 19.04 28.96
C ALA A 131 3.05 19.43 27.50
N GLU A 132 4.20 20.04 27.18
CA GLU A 132 4.65 20.32 25.82
C GLU A 132 4.73 19.00 25.04
N VAL A 133 3.60 18.56 24.51
CA VAL A 133 3.54 17.56 23.48
C VAL A 133 4.15 18.26 22.28
N SER A 134 5.37 17.87 21.94
CA SER A 134 6.00 18.25 20.68
C SER A 134 5.14 17.73 19.55
N PHE A 135 4.09 18.48 19.21
CA PHE A 135 3.46 18.48 17.90
C PHE A 135 4.53 19.03 16.97
N ALA A 136 5.48 18.16 16.61
CA ALA A 136 6.24 18.36 15.39
C ALA A 136 5.18 18.63 14.31
N LEU A 137 5.11 19.88 13.88
CA LEU A 137 4.15 20.35 12.91
C LEU A 137 4.55 19.68 11.59
N THR A 138 4.09 18.44 11.37
CA THR A 138 4.30 17.73 10.12
C THR A 138 3.44 18.44 9.09
N VAL A 139 3.99 19.49 8.48
CA VAL A 139 3.38 20.11 7.31
C VAL A 139 3.49 19.04 6.22
N PRO A 140 2.37 18.43 5.79
CA PRO A 140 2.44 17.47 4.70
C PRO A 140 2.99 18.22 3.48
N GLU A 141 4.08 17.72 2.91
CA GLU A 141 4.57 18.20 1.63
C GLU A 141 3.41 18.11 0.64
N LYS A 142 3.05 19.25 0.05
CA LYS A 142 1.92 19.33 -0.90
C LYS A 142 2.08 18.43 -2.12
N ASP A 143 3.27 17.90 -2.36
CA ASP A 143 3.62 17.09 -3.52
C ASP A 143 4.34 15.77 -3.20
N ALA A 144 4.37 15.32 -1.93
CA ALA A 144 4.89 14.00 -1.61
C ALA A 144 3.96 12.92 -2.17
N LYS A 145 4.21 12.51 -3.42
CA LYS A 145 3.55 11.37 -4.07
C LYS A 145 4.02 10.07 -3.41
N GLY A 146 3.60 9.86 -2.16
CA GLY A 146 3.91 8.68 -1.39
C GLY A 146 3.59 7.42 -2.19
N VAL A 147 4.55 6.51 -2.25
CA VAL A 147 4.35 5.18 -2.84
C VAL A 147 3.67 4.33 -1.78
N LEU A 148 2.34 4.28 -1.84
CA LEU A 148 1.53 3.48 -0.95
C LEU A 148 1.29 2.11 -1.60
N VAL A 149 1.48 1.04 -0.83
CA VAL A 149 1.00 -0.29 -1.21
C VAL A 149 -0.37 -0.54 -0.58
N ASP A 150 -1.26 -1.23 -1.29
CA ASP A 150 -2.59 -1.55 -0.75
C ASP A 150 -2.51 -2.34 0.55
N PHE A 151 -1.64 -3.35 0.62
CA PHE A 151 -1.29 -4.04 1.86
C PHE A 151 0.17 -4.46 1.93
N ALA A 152 0.74 -4.40 3.13
CA ALA A 152 2.00 -5.03 3.48
C ALA A 152 1.78 -6.06 4.61
N ILE A 153 2.52 -7.17 4.60
CA ILE A 153 2.73 -7.98 5.80
C ILE A 153 4.11 -7.67 6.35
N ILE A 154 4.13 -7.10 7.55
CA ILE A 154 5.34 -6.65 8.24
C ILE A 154 5.70 -7.71 9.29
N ASN A 155 6.94 -8.14 9.26
CA ASN A 155 7.55 -8.94 10.30
C ASN A 155 8.20 -8.01 11.32
N VAL A 156 7.73 -8.07 12.57
CA VAL A 156 8.26 -7.27 13.67
C VAL A 156 9.13 -8.14 14.59
N SER A 157 10.25 -7.57 15.03
CA SER A 157 11.04 -8.09 16.13
C SER A 157 10.96 -7.10 17.28
N GLY A 158 10.91 -7.62 18.50
CA GLY A 158 10.89 -6.78 19.68
C GLY A 158 11.25 -7.54 20.93
N GLN A 159 11.44 -6.79 22.01
CA GLN A 159 11.69 -7.33 23.33
C GLN A 159 10.61 -6.81 24.30
N PRO A 160 10.15 -7.62 25.26
CA PRO A 160 9.30 -7.13 26.33
C PRO A 160 9.97 -5.95 27.04
N HIS A 161 9.20 -4.90 27.32
CA HIS A 161 9.67 -3.73 28.03
C HIS A 161 9.09 -3.73 29.45
N GLU A 162 9.92 -4.06 30.44
CA GLU A 162 9.55 -4.04 31.85
C GLU A 162 9.58 -2.59 32.37
N GLY A 163 8.40 -1.95 32.42
CA GLY A 163 8.21 -0.62 33.00
C GLY A 163 6.74 -0.34 33.31
N GLU A 164 6.47 0.29 34.46
CA GLU A 164 5.10 0.57 34.96
C GLU A 164 4.29 1.52 34.04
N GLU A 165 4.96 2.27 33.15
CA GLU A 165 4.34 3.19 32.20
C GLU A 165 4.53 2.75 30.75
N SER A 166 4.17 1.50 30.45
CA SER A 166 4.21 0.98 29.08
C SER A 166 3.13 1.67 28.22
N ARG A 167 3.44 2.85 27.67
CA ARG A 167 2.62 3.53 26.65
C ARG A 167 2.51 2.73 25.34
N TYR A 168 3.37 1.71 25.16
CA TYR A 168 3.57 0.98 23.90
C TYR A 168 3.15 -0.50 23.95
N GLY A 169 2.19 -0.85 24.81
CA GLY A 169 1.63 -2.22 24.85
C GLY A 169 2.63 -3.29 25.33
N GLY A 170 3.67 -2.90 26.05
CA GLY A 170 4.61 -3.80 26.73
C GLY A 170 5.77 -4.28 25.87
N TRP A 171 5.90 -3.80 24.63
CA TRP A 171 6.96 -4.23 23.71
C TRP A 171 7.77 -3.05 23.18
N ARG A 172 9.09 -3.22 23.16
CA ARG A 172 10.00 -2.36 22.42
C ARG A 172 10.32 -3.05 21.10
N ILE A 173 9.84 -2.49 20.00
CA ILE A 173 10.17 -2.98 18.65
C ILE A 173 11.65 -2.67 18.38
N THR A 174 12.41 -3.70 18.01
CA THR A 174 13.85 -3.63 17.70
C THR A 174 14.12 -3.66 16.20
N GLY A 175 13.14 -4.06 15.40
CA GLY A 175 13.25 -4.08 13.94
C GLY A 175 11.92 -4.44 13.28
N ALA A 176 11.73 -3.96 12.06
CA ALA A 176 10.58 -4.26 11.24
C ALA A 176 11.03 -4.51 9.80
N ASN A 177 10.46 -5.50 9.14
CA ASN A 177 10.79 -5.87 7.77
C ASN A 177 9.53 -6.25 7.00
N ILE A 178 9.38 -5.77 5.77
CA ILE A 178 8.22 -6.10 4.93
C ILE A 178 8.44 -7.47 4.29
N GLY A 179 7.67 -8.48 4.69
CA GLY A 179 7.77 -9.85 4.15
C GLY A 179 6.98 -10.06 2.86
N LEU A 180 5.84 -9.38 2.72
CA LEU A 180 4.94 -9.50 1.57
C LEU A 180 4.34 -8.14 1.21
N LEU A 181 4.34 -7.83 -0.08
CA LEU A 181 3.59 -6.74 -0.68
C LEU A 181 2.36 -7.27 -1.42
N VAL A 182 1.25 -6.54 -1.37
CA VAL A 182 0.02 -6.90 -2.06
C VAL A 182 -0.55 -5.67 -2.74
N GLU A 183 -0.70 -5.76 -4.06
CA GLU A 183 -1.35 -4.75 -4.89
C GLU A 183 -2.66 -5.34 -5.44
N VAL A 184 -3.77 -4.62 -5.27
CA VAL A 184 -5.12 -5.04 -5.58
C VAL A 184 -5.79 -4.04 -6.50
N LYS A 185 -5.86 -4.37 -7.78
CA LYS A 185 -6.67 -3.60 -8.72
C LYS A 185 -8.13 -3.98 -8.63
N ARG A 186 -8.99 -3.05 -9.06
CA ARG A 186 -10.42 -3.35 -9.30
C ARG A 186 -10.58 -4.56 -10.23
N PHE A 187 -11.71 -5.26 -10.06
CA PHE A 187 -12.12 -6.30 -11.00
C PHE A 187 -12.40 -5.71 -12.40
N VAL A 188 -12.47 -6.56 -13.42
CA VAL A 188 -12.85 -6.13 -14.77
C VAL A 188 -14.36 -5.91 -14.90
N ARG A 189 -14.86 -5.60 -16.10
CA ARG A 189 -16.31 -5.46 -16.33
C ARG A 189 -17.01 -6.78 -15.99
N ARG A 190 -18.07 -6.70 -15.17
CA ARG A 190 -18.76 -7.86 -14.57
C ARG A 190 -19.51 -8.76 -15.55
N ASN A 191 -19.70 -8.30 -16.78
CA ASN A 191 -20.40 -9.02 -17.84
C ASN A 191 -19.45 -9.70 -18.84
N LEU A 192 -18.14 -9.56 -18.66
CA LEU A 192 -17.16 -10.29 -19.48
C LEU A 192 -17.14 -11.75 -19.07
N GLU A 193 -17.00 -12.63 -20.06
CA GLU A 193 -16.93 -14.08 -19.90
C GLU A 193 -15.89 -14.65 -20.88
N GLY A 194 -15.41 -15.87 -20.63
CA GLY A 194 -14.48 -16.57 -21.52
C GLY A 194 -13.16 -15.82 -21.76
N GLU A 195 -12.69 -15.83 -23.01
CA GLU A 195 -11.41 -15.24 -23.41
C GLU A 195 -11.35 -13.72 -23.15
N GLU A 196 -12.47 -12.99 -23.36
CA GLU A 196 -12.52 -11.55 -23.09
C GLU A 196 -12.32 -11.22 -21.60
N LEU A 197 -12.83 -12.09 -20.71
CA LEU A 197 -12.62 -11.96 -19.28
C LEU A 197 -11.15 -12.22 -18.92
N ASP A 198 -10.55 -13.25 -19.50
CA ASP A 198 -9.17 -13.65 -19.26
C ASP A 198 -8.19 -12.56 -19.71
N ASP A 199 -8.38 -12.00 -20.92
CA ASP A 199 -7.57 -10.90 -21.45
C ASP A 199 -7.67 -9.63 -20.60
N ALA A 200 -8.89 -9.26 -20.21
CA ALA A 200 -9.11 -8.09 -19.36
C ALA A 200 -8.50 -8.28 -17.97
N LEU A 201 -8.55 -9.50 -17.42
CA LEU A 201 -7.92 -9.82 -16.14
C LEU A 201 -6.40 -9.76 -16.26
N ALA A 202 -5.83 -10.33 -17.32
CA ALA A 202 -4.39 -10.28 -17.57
C ALA A 202 -3.89 -8.82 -17.65
N ALA A 203 -4.61 -7.93 -18.33
CA ALA A 203 -4.28 -6.51 -18.37
C ALA A 203 -4.29 -5.86 -16.98
N ARG A 204 -5.30 -6.12 -16.14
CA ARG A 204 -5.38 -5.58 -14.77
C ARG A 204 -4.29 -6.13 -13.84
N ILE A 205 -3.97 -7.41 -14.00
CA ILE A 205 -2.90 -8.06 -13.26
C ILE A 205 -1.54 -7.50 -13.68
N SER A 206 -1.34 -7.19 -14.97
CA SER A 206 -0.13 -6.50 -15.43
C SER A 206 0.03 -5.10 -14.81
N GLU A 207 -1.05 -4.32 -14.69
CA GLU A 207 -1.01 -3.04 -13.96
C GLU A 207 -0.58 -3.26 -12.49
N ALA A 208 -1.10 -4.29 -11.83
CA ALA A 208 -0.71 -4.64 -10.46
C ALA A 208 0.76 -5.11 -10.36
N HIS A 209 1.26 -5.85 -11.35
CA HIS A 209 2.68 -6.24 -11.43
C HIS A 209 3.58 -5.01 -11.46
N ASP A 210 3.29 -4.06 -12.35
CA ASP A 210 4.12 -2.87 -12.52
C ASP A 210 4.21 -2.07 -11.22
N ASP A 211 3.09 -1.91 -10.51
CA ASP A 211 3.06 -1.12 -9.27
C ASP A 211 3.77 -1.83 -8.11
N VAL A 212 3.56 -3.14 -7.93
CA VAL A 212 4.24 -3.89 -6.85
C VAL A 212 5.74 -4.04 -7.09
N VAL A 213 6.18 -4.08 -8.35
CA VAL A 213 7.61 -4.08 -8.71
C VAL A 213 8.27 -2.74 -8.36
N LYS A 214 7.58 -1.62 -8.64
CA LYS A 214 8.05 -0.28 -8.21
C LYS A 214 8.14 -0.20 -6.69
N GLN A 215 7.11 -0.65 -5.98
CA GLN A 215 7.11 -0.67 -4.52
C GLN A 215 8.27 -1.52 -3.98
N ALA A 216 8.53 -2.69 -4.54
CA ALA A 216 9.65 -3.55 -4.14
C ALA A 216 11.02 -2.85 -4.33
N ALA A 217 11.22 -2.15 -5.46
CA ALA A 217 12.44 -1.38 -5.70
C ALA A 217 12.67 -0.31 -4.62
N TYR A 218 11.63 0.42 -4.19
CA TYR A 218 11.74 1.36 -3.07
C TYR A 218 12.14 0.69 -1.75
N ILE A 219 11.60 -0.51 -1.46
CA ILE A 219 12.01 -1.26 -0.25
C ILE A 219 13.49 -1.59 -0.32
N PHE A 220 13.98 -2.06 -1.46
CA PHE A 220 15.39 -2.46 -1.57
C PHE A 220 16.32 -1.25 -1.51
N LEU A 221 15.94 -0.09 -2.05
CA LEU A 221 16.68 1.15 -1.86
C LEU A 221 16.76 1.54 -0.38
N HIS A 222 15.65 1.43 0.35
CA HIS A 222 15.59 1.77 1.77
C HIS A 222 16.32 0.77 2.69
N ASP A 223 16.29 -0.53 2.35
CA ASP A 223 16.97 -1.58 3.12
C ASP A 223 18.02 -2.30 2.27
N PRO A 224 19.30 -1.89 2.35
CA PRO A 224 20.40 -2.50 1.62
C PRO A 224 20.61 -3.98 1.92
N ASN A 225 20.18 -4.45 3.10
CA ASN A 225 20.38 -5.84 3.52
C ASN A 225 19.23 -6.76 3.08
N LYS A 226 18.19 -6.20 2.45
CA LYS A 226 17.06 -6.97 1.97
C LYS A 226 17.32 -7.48 0.56
N ASP A 227 17.38 -8.80 0.42
CA ASP A 227 17.63 -9.47 -0.85
C ASP A 227 16.36 -9.84 -1.61
N SER A 228 15.22 -9.98 -0.92
CA SER A 228 13.96 -10.35 -1.56
C SER A 228 12.70 -9.96 -0.76
N VAL A 229 11.58 -9.92 -1.47
CA VAL A 229 10.24 -9.72 -0.92
C VAL A 229 9.23 -10.60 -1.68
N LEU A 230 8.23 -11.14 -0.99
CA LEU A 230 7.11 -11.78 -1.67
C LEU A 230 6.17 -10.70 -2.23
N ALA A 231 5.53 -10.98 -3.35
CA ALA A 231 4.54 -10.08 -3.94
C ALA A 231 3.26 -10.84 -4.31
N ILE A 232 2.11 -10.22 -4.11
CA ILE A 232 0.82 -10.61 -4.68
C ILE A 232 0.35 -9.47 -5.57
N ALA A 233 -0.09 -9.83 -6.77
CA ALA A 233 -0.81 -8.95 -7.67
C ALA A 233 -2.22 -9.50 -7.87
N ALA A 234 -3.22 -8.65 -7.74
CA ALA A 234 -4.61 -9.05 -7.74
C ALA A 234 -5.50 -8.13 -8.59
N ALA A 235 -6.56 -8.71 -9.14
CA ALA A 235 -7.65 -8.03 -9.83
C ALA A 235 -8.98 -8.57 -9.30
N GLY A 236 -9.56 -7.85 -8.36
CA GLY A 236 -10.71 -8.31 -7.57
C GLY A 236 -10.39 -9.58 -6.77
N LEU A 237 -10.83 -10.74 -7.24
CA LEU A 237 -10.64 -12.04 -6.57
C LEU A 237 -9.71 -13.00 -7.32
N TRP A 238 -9.14 -12.54 -8.44
CA TRP A 238 -8.11 -13.25 -9.17
C TRP A 238 -6.75 -12.70 -8.78
N TRP A 239 -5.76 -13.57 -8.66
CA TRP A 239 -4.45 -13.18 -8.18
C TRP A 239 -3.36 -14.14 -8.63
N CYS A 240 -2.15 -13.63 -8.61
CA CYS A 240 -0.90 -14.37 -8.79
C CYS A 240 0.10 -13.88 -7.74
N THR A 241 1.21 -14.60 -7.63
CA THR A 241 2.29 -14.26 -6.72
C THR A 241 3.63 -14.51 -7.37
N THR A 242 4.64 -13.80 -6.90
CA THR A 242 6.04 -14.06 -7.21
C THR A 242 6.91 -13.73 -6.00
N LYS A 243 8.19 -14.11 -6.08
CA LYS A 243 9.23 -13.64 -5.19
C LYS A 243 10.11 -12.70 -5.99
N ILE A 244 10.14 -11.42 -5.60
CA ILE A 244 10.98 -10.41 -6.24
C ILE A 244 12.30 -10.38 -5.48
N ASN A 245 13.40 -10.63 -6.17
CA ASN A 245 14.75 -10.45 -5.62
C ASN A 245 15.27 -9.05 -5.98
N ARG A 246 16.22 -8.56 -5.18
CA ARG A 246 16.86 -7.26 -5.38
C ARG A 246 17.43 -7.12 -6.79
N ASP A 247 18.10 -8.17 -7.26
CA ASP A 247 18.70 -8.21 -8.60
C ASP A 247 17.68 -8.08 -9.73
N ASP A 248 16.45 -8.57 -9.53
CA ASP A 248 15.40 -8.55 -10.57
C ASP A 248 14.92 -7.12 -10.87
N VAL A 249 15.11 -6.19 -9.93
CA VAL A 249 14.60 -4.81 -10.03
C VAL A 249 15.71 -3.75 -10.00
N LYS A 250 16.97 -4.16 -10.19
CA LYS A 250 18.13 -3.24 -10.25
C LYS A 250 17.87 -2.06 -11.18
N ALA A 251 17.51 -2.30 -12.45
CA ALA A 251 17.27 -1.21 -13.41
C ALA A 251 16.27 -0.15 -12.91
N MET A 252 15.25 -0.60 -12.17
CA MET A 252 14.25 0.28 -11.60
C MET A 252 14.79 1.03 -10.37
N MET A 253 15.57 0.36 -9.52
CA MET A 253 16.27 1.00 -8.41
C MET A 253 17.23 2.10 -8.90
N HIS A 254 18.07 1.83 -9.91
CA HIS A 254 18.96 2.85 -10.49
C HIS A 254 18.15 4.04 -11.02
N ARG A 255 17.06 3.79 -11.76
CA ARG A 255 16.19 4.88 -12.26
C ARG A 255 15.56 5.73 -11.15
N PHE A 256 15.24 5.13 -10.01
CA PHE A 256 14.72 5.87 -8.86
C PHE A 256 15.83 6.63 -8.14
N ALA A 257 17.00 6.02 -8.02
CA ALA A 257 18.14 6.58 -7.33
C ALA A 257 18.91 7.63 -8.16
N GLU A 258 18.78 7.67 -9.49
CA GLU A 258 19.26 8.78 -10.34
C GLU A 258 18.64 10.13 -9.96
N LYS A 259 17.49 10.10 -9.27
CA LYS A 259 16.87 11.31 -8.71
C LYS A 259 17.43 11.69 -7.34
N ASP A 260 18.21 10.81 -6.73
CA ASP A 260 18.86 10.99 -5.45
C ASP A 260 20.34 11.33 -5.67
N PRO A 261 20.79 12.55 -5.31
CA PRO A 261 22.18 12.97 -5.50
C PRO A 261 23.19 12.15 -4.67
N THR A 262 22.74 11.38 -3.67
CA THR A 262 23.60 10.58 -2.80
C THR A 262 23.89 9.17 -3.33
N TYR A 263 23.18 8.72 -4.37
CA TYR A 263 23.37 7.39 -4.92
C TYR A 263 24.64 7.31 -5.78
N GLN A 264 25.61 6.49 -5.36
CA GLN A 264 26.80 6.16 -6.14
C GLN A 264 26.66 4.75 -6.70
N ASP A 265 26.75 4.65 -8.02
CA ASP A 265 26.78 3.37 -8.71
C ASP A 265 28.19 2.80 -8.69
N ASP A 266 28.35 1.59 -8.14
CA ASP A 266 29.64 0.90 -8.07
C ASP A 266 29.88 -0.03 -9.28
N ASP A 267 28.86 -0.29 -10.12
CA ASP A 267 28.93 -1.30 -11.19
C ASP A 267 28.52 -0.76 -12.58
N ASP A 268 29.50 -0.61 -13.48
CA ASP A 268 29.32 -0.21 -14.90
C ASP A 268 28.59 -1.26 -15.79
N ASP A 269 27.90 -2.24 -15.20
CA ASP A 269 27.27 -3.33 -15.93
C ASP A 269 25.96 -2.91 -16.60
N GLU A 270 25.75 -3.32 -17.87
CA GLU A 270 24.53 -3.02 -18.62
C GLU A 270 23.30 -3.65 -17.92
N ILE A 271 22.49 -2.81 -17.28
CA ILE A 271 21.37 -3.26 -16.46
C ILE A 271 20.17 -3.63 -17.33
N GLY A 272 20.08 -4.91 -17.69
CA GLY A 272 18.93 -5.47 -18.38
C GLY A 272 17.68 -5.54 -17.50
N PHE A 273 16.50 -5.38 -18.10
CA PHE A 273 15.24 -5.70 -17.44
C PHE A 273 15.08 -7.23 -17.36
N VAL A 274 14.90 -7.75 -16.15
CA VAL A 274 14.61 -9.16 -15.91
C VAL A 274 13.10 -9.36 -15.91
N GLU A 275 12.61 -10.28 -16.75
CA GLU A 275 11.20 -10.67 -16.73
C GLU A 275 10.93 -11.56 -15.50
N LEU A 276 10.05 -11.10 -14.61
CA LEU A 276 9.70 -11.83 -13.40
C LEU A 276 8.82 -13.04 -13.68
N GLU A 277 9.12 -14.18 -13.06
CA GLU A 277 8.31 -15.40 -13.15
C GLU A 277 7.11 -15.32 -12.20
N TRP A 278 5.97 -14.86 -12.72
CA TRP A 278 4.70 -14.85 -11.98
C TRP A 278 4.02 -16.22 -11.99
N SER A 279 3.40 -16.61 -10.87
CA SER A 279 2.58 -17.81 -10.82
C SER A 279 1.36 -17.71 -11.74
N SER A 280 0.83 -18.84 -12.20
CA SER A 280 -0.47 -18.90 -12.88
C SER A 280 -1.56 -18.16 -12.10
N LEU A 281 -2.44 -17.45 -12.82
CA LEU A 281 -3.57 -16.76 -12.25
C LEU A 281 -4.53 -17.74 -11.56
N LEU A 282 -4.90 -17.44 -10.31
CA LEU A 282 -5.78 -18.26 -9.49
C LEU A 282 -6.93 -17.42 -8.95
N ARG A 283 -8.08 -18.06 -8.79
CA ARG A 283 -9.23 -17.46 -8.11
C ARG A 283 -9.17 -17.74 -6.62
N LEU A 284 -9.43 -16.73 -5.78
CA LEU A 284 -9.63 -16.95 -4.34
C LEU A 284 -10.70 -18.02 -4.08
N ASP A 285 -10.58 -18.70 -2.94
CA ASP A 285 -11.45 -19.79 -2.46
C ASP A 285 -11.47 -21.07 -3.30
N VAL A 286 -10.52 -21.26 -4.24
CA VAL A 286 -10.31 -22.57 -4.91
C VAL A 286 -9.15 -23.32 -4.27
N ALA A 287 -9.13 -24.65 -4.39
CA ALA A 287 -8.12 -25.49 -3.75
C ALA A 287 -6.68 -25.09 -4.14
N GLY A 288 -6.42 -24.79 -5.42
CA GLY A 288 -5.11 -24.32 -5.87
C GLY A 288 -4.70 -22.98 -5.25
N SER A 289 -5.65 -22.08 -4.99
CA SER A 289 -5.40 -20.82 -4.28
C SER A 289 -5.07 -21.07 -2.81
N SER A 290 -5.76 -21.99 -2.15
CA SER A 290 -5.42 -22.42 -0.78
C SER A 290 -4.01 -22.99 -0.72
N ASP A 291 -3.66 -23.89 -1.63
CA ASP A 291 -2.30 -24.47 -1.66
C ASP A 291 -1.22 -23.40 -1.89
N ARG A 292 -1.50 -22.39 -2.72
CA ARG A 292 -0.58 -21.27 -2.95
C ARG A 292 -0.43 -20.38 -1.73
N LEU A 293 -1.53 -20.03 -1.06
CA LEU A 293 -1.51 -19.27 0.19
C LEU A 293 -0.74 -20.02 1.28
N ARG A 294 -0.85 -21.34 1.36
CA ARG A 294 -0.02 -22.16 2.26
C ARG A 294 1.48 -21.98 1.99
N THR A 295 1.87 -21.95 0.72
CA THR A 295 3.28 -21.71 0.35
C THR A 295 3.73 -20.33 0.82
N ILE A 296 2.92 -19.29 0.61
CA ILE A 296 3.23 -17.93 1.09
C ILE A 296 3.35 -17.91 2.62
N TYR A 297 2.39 -18.51 3.32
CA TYR A 297 2.42 -18.64 4.78
C TYR A 297 3.73 -19.29 5.27
N ASN A 298 4.15 -20.40 4.68
CA ASN A 298 5.38 -21.08 5.06
C ASN A 298 6.61 -20.19 4.85
N ASN A 299 6.70 -19.49 3.72
CA ASN A 299 7.81 -18.56 3.46
C ASN A 299 7.82 -17.40 4.47
N LEU A 300 6.66 -16.81 4.79
CA LEU A 300 6.55 -15.73 5.77
C LEU A 300 6.98 -16.19 7.17
N LYS A 301 6.61 -17.40 7.56
CA LYS A 301 6.99 -18.01 8.84
C LYS A 301 8.49 -18.25 8.94
N GLU A 302 9.16 -18.58 7.84
CA GLU A 302 10.62 -18.76 7.78
C GLU A 302 11.38 -17.42 7.90
N ILE A 303 10.80 -16.30 7.45
CA ILE A 303 11.44 -14.97 7.47
C ILE A 303 11.63 -14.43 8.90
N GLY A 304 10.84 -14.88 9.87
CA GLY A 304 11.13 -14.60 11.25
C GLY A 304 10.18 -15.32 12.17
N VAL A 305 10.76 -16.17 13.00
CA VAL A 305 10.15 -16.58 14.25
C VAL A 305 10.69 -15.58 15.27
N MET A 306 9.86 -14.72 15.84
CA MET A 306 10.26 -14.10 17.10
C MET A 306 10.61 -15.25 18.04
N GLU A 307 11.82 -15.28 18.59
CA GLU A 307 12.15 -16.13 19.73
C GLU A 307 11.34 -15.63 20.93
N ILE A 308 10.03 -15.87 20.92
CA ILE A 308 9.18 -15.60 22.06
C ILE A 308 9.63 -16.59 23.13
N PRO A 309 10.07 -16.14 24.32
CA PRO A 309 10.11 -17.04 25.46
C PRO A 309 8.67 -17.49 25.70
N MET A 310 8.36 -18.76 25.41
CA MET A 310 7.00 -19.34 25.41
C MET A 310 6.31 -19.39 26.80
N ASP A 311 6.74 -18.59 27.76
CA ASP A 311 6.13 -18.50 29.08
C ASP A 311 5.47 -17.12 29.27
N VAL A 312 4.34 -16.89 28.60
CA VAL A 312 3.38 -15.82 28.91
C VAL A 312 2.01 -16.43 29.18
#